data_AF-A0A956IT90-F1
#
_entry.id   AF-A0A956IT90-F1
#
_cell.length_a   1.000
_cell.length_b   1.000
_cell.length_c   1.000
_cell.angle_alpha   90.00
_cell.angle_beta   90.00
_cell.angle_gamma   90.00
#
_symmetry.space_group_name_H-M   'P 1'
#
loop_
_entity.id
_entity.type
_entity.pdbx_description
1 polymer ?
#
loop_
_entity_poly.entity_id
_entity_poly.type
_entity_poly.pdbx_seq_one_letter_code
_entity_poly.pdbx_strand_id
1 'polypeptide(L)'
;MSTPLSQAQRSALDNRSWNLLGRDVLSPLCAAAGLEARLGEVIEAFELLTEGWGEQPIPAVPRWESDVCSDHSPFEPSIALSPRGNVLRILVEAQGSEPTRAAQASAGRAMTQRIGRRWGFDTQRCELLEELFLDARSPEGSAPAGRFGIWHALEFHPEREKPSVKVYCDLSSWGPELASALTEEALQRIGFADAWPVMADATTRRCPPKDQLAYFSIDLDSSPNARVKLYLRHHEVTAEHLDVLFRSARNYRPESVKQALRSLGVGAGPYLARPVVSSFAFTPSARNQPTSATLYFPLESYVDGDAQALARLLAFNADFDLPTTSLEAAVRGLAPKPLEDLQGLVSYVSFREEQNTARSTVYFSPLAYGVDRASERRIKAAKHRERVSELVERFERHSLTHLPYFRRMAREPVNLERLWLLMKNFDVAIVQEFPRRLAALVARAPGDAIRALLAKQLHDELGGGDFAQAHKALFARLIDGLEPHRPDVSEPLAPARALSDALELEYVSADPWFGIGASLLVEVFGKQVDTFVAEQFARQKQVAGNTLEWLDLHTVLEVDHADDSAEIAALIPEGEPEDAALAGAEHIANASRRFFAEMYRLTFG
;
A
#
# COMPACT_ATOMS: atom_id res chain seq x y z
N MET A 1 -15.57 -39.49 -7.99
CA MET A 1 -14.67 -40.30 -7.14
C MET A 1 -13.40 -40.53 -7.93
N SER A 2 -12.38 -39.71 -7.68
CA SER A 2 -11.12 -39.75 -8.42
C SER A 2 -10.27 -40.91 -7.92
N THR A 3 -9.86 -41.78 -8.83
CA THR A 3 -8.96 -42.91 -8.53
C THR A 3 -7.64 -42.35 -7.97
N PRO A 4 -7.14 -42.83 -6.82
CA PRO A 4 -5.88 -42.35 -6.28
C PRO A 4 -4.74 -42.62 -7.26
N LEU A 5 -3.86 -41.63 -7.46
CA LEU A 5 -2.62 -41.81 -8.23
C LEU A 5 -1.82 -42.99 -7.67
N SER A 6 -1.35 -43.85 -8.57
CA SER A 6 -0.53 -45.01 -8.24
C SER A 6 0.79 -44.60 -7.57
N GLN A 7 1.38 -45.50 -6.78
CA GLN A 7 2.64 -45.27 -6.07
C GLN A 7 3.82 -44.91 -7.01
N ALA A 8 3.78 -45.38 -8.27
CA ALA A 8 4.74 -45.03 -9.32
C ALA A 8 4.54 -43.60 -9.87
N GLN A 9 3.30 -43.10 -9.93
CA GLN A 9 3.01 -41.72 -10.32
C GLN A 9 3.35 -40.71 -9.21
N ARG A 10 3.27 -41.12 -7.94
CA ARG A 10 3.77 -40.33 -6.79
C ARG A 10 5.30 -40.22 -6.82
N SER A 11 6.00 -41.34 -7.09
CA SER A 11 7.46 -41.39 -7.21
C SER A 11 8.06 -40.54 -8.34
N ALA A 12 7.29 -40.22 -9.39
CA ALA A 12 7.76 -39.39 -10.51
C ALA A 12 7.61 -37.88 -10.24
N LEU A 13 6.72 -37.50 -9.31
CA LEU A 13 6.62 -36.13 -8.77
C LEU A 13 7.60 -35.91 -7.60
N ASP A 14 7.94 -36.97 -6.85
CA ASP A 14 8.75 -36.92 -5.62
C ASP A 14 10.22 -36.48 -5.79
N ASN A 15 10.72 -36.22 -7.01
CA ASN A 15 12.12 -35.82 -7.24
C ASN A 15 12.32 -34.73 -8.32
N ARG A 16 11.25 -34.03 -8.73
CA ARG A 16 11.37 -32.97 -9.75
C ARG A 16 12.03 -31.73 -9.16
N SER A 17 13.06 -31.21 -9.82
CA SER A 17 13.69 -29.95 -9.43
C SER A 17 12.87 -28.74 -9.91
N TRP A 18 13.11 -27.59 -9.30
CA TRP A 18 12.50 -26.32 -9.73
C TRP A 18 12.89 -25.95 -11.16
N ASN A 19 14.14 -26.23 -11.58
CA ASN A 19 14.61 -25.98 -12.94
C ASN A 19 13.86 -26.84 -13.97
N LEU A 20 13.60 -28.11 -13.65
CA LEU A 20 12.82 -28.97 -14.53
C LEU A 20 11.36 -28.52 -14.61
N LEU A 21 10.75 -28.10 -13.49
CA LEU A 21 9.41 -27.51 -13.52
C LEU A 21 9.36 -26.21 -14.35
N GLY A 22 10.31 -25.30 -14.13
CA GLY A 22 10.43 -24.06 -14.88
C GLY A 22 10.57 -24.31 -16.37
N ARG A 23 11.39 -25.28 -16.80
CA ARG A 23 11.51 -25.64 -18.21
C ARG A 23 10.20 -26.06 -18.86
N ASP A 24 9.45 -26.93 -18.19
CA ASP A 24 8.20 -27.46 -18.73
C ASP A 24 7.10 -26.40 -18.77
N VAL A 25 7.14 -25.44 -17.84
CA VAL A 25 6.22 -24.30 -17.80
C VAL A 25 6.60 -23.23 -18.84
N LEU A 26 7.88 -22.93 -19.01
CA LEU A 26 8.35 -21.86 -19.90
C LEU A 26 8.34 -22.25 -21.38
N SER A 27 8.50 -23.54 -21.70
CA SER A 27 8.51 -24.04 -23.08
C SER A 27 7.24 -23.72 -23.88
N PRO A 28 6.02 -24.06 -23.41
CA PRO A 28 4.78 -23.71 -24.13
C PRO A 28 4.54 -22.20 -24.19
N LEU A 29 4.99 -21.45 -23.17
CA LEU A 29 4.87 -19.99 -23.16
C LEU A 29 5.83 -19.30 -24.12
N CYS A 30 7.05 -19.82 -24.29
CA CYS A 30 7.96 -19.36 -25.33
C CYS A 30 7.31 -19.53 -26.70
N ALA A 31 6.69 -20.68 -26.96
CA ALA A 31 6.00 -20.93 -28.22
C ALA A 31 4.83 -19.97 -28.44
N ALA A 32 3.97 -19.80 -27.44
CA ALA A 32 2.86 -18.84 -27.51
C ALA A 32 3.32 -17.37 -27.73
N ALA A 33 4.52 -17.03 -27.26
CA ALA A 33 5.13 -15.71 -27.43
C ALA A 33 5.93 -15.54 -28.74
N GLY A 34 6.11 -16.60 -29.55
CA GLY A 34 6.96 -16.56 -30.75
C GLY A 34 8.46 -16.52 -30.43
N LEU A 35 8.87 -17.15 -29.33
CA LEU A 35 10.23 -17.18 -28.80
C LEU A 35 10.85 -18.58 -28.84
N GLU A 36 10.35 -19.50 -29.68
CA GLU A 36 10.83 -20.89 -29.76
C GLU A 36 12.32 -20.97 -30.04
N ALA A 37 12.82 -20.13 -30.96
CA ALA A 37 14.24 -20.06 -31.31
C ALA A 37 15.11 -19.56 -30.15
N ARG A 38 14.51 -18.94 -29.13
CA ARG A 38 15.18 -18.38 -27.95
C ARG A 38 14.90 -19.16 -26.67
N LEU A 39 14.27 -20.35 -26.77
CA LEU A 39 13.96 -21.16 -25.59
C LEU A 39 15.20 -21.43 -24.73
N GLY A 40 16.35 -21.75 -25.35
CA GLY A 40 17.60 -21.97 -24.62
C GLY A 40 18.01 -20.76 -23.77
N GLU A 41 17.95 -19.56 -24.33
CA GLU A 41 18.27 -18.30 -23.62
C GLU A 41 17.30 -18.05 -22.46
N VAL A 42 16.01 -18.33 -22.65
CA VAL A 42 14.99 -18.17 -21.60
C VAL A 42 15.23 -19.15 -20.44
N ILE A 43 15.60 -20.39 -20.75
CA ILE A 43 15.92 -21.40 -19.72
C ILE A 43 17.20 -21.03 -18.97
N GLU A 44 18.28 -20.65 -19.67
CA GLU A 44 19.51 -20.18 -19.03
C GLU A 44 19.28 -18.99 -18.12
N ALA A 45 18.41 -18.06 -18.55
CA ALA A 45 18.04 -16.92 -17.72
C ALA A 45 17.23 -17.35 -16.49
N PHE A 46 16.31 -18.30 -16.61
CA PHE A 46 15.59 -18.86 -15.46
C PHE A 46 16.54 -19.53 -14.48
N GLU A 47 17.46 -20.37 -14.96
CA GLU A 47 18.49 -21.04 -14.13
C GLU A 47 19.38 -20.03 -13.39
N LEU A 48 19.68 -18.87 -13.99
CA LEU A 48 20.39 -17.78 -13.32
C LEU A 48 19.58 -17.14 -12.19
N LEU A 49 18.26 -16.98 -12.38
CA LEU A 49 17.36 -16.48 -11.33
C LEU A 49 17.24 -17.49 -10.19
N THR A 50 17.18 -18.79 -10.51
CA THR A 50 17.03 -19.85 -9.52
C THR A 50 18.34 -20.37 -8.95
N GLU A 51 19.49 -19.77 -9.31
CA GLU A 51 20.81 -20.21 -8.85
C GLU A 51 20.87 -20.33 -7.31
N GLY A 52 21.32 -21.49 -6.83
CA GLY A 52 21.40 -21.85 -5.41
C GLY A 52 20.23 -22.72 -4.90
N TRP A 53 19.10 -22.75 -5.61
CA TRP A 53 17.91 -23.51 -5.19
C TRP A 53 17.19 -24.24 -6.33
N GLY A 54 17.42 -23.84 -7.59
CA GLY A 54 16.76 -24.37 -8.79
C GLY A 54 16.94 -25.88 -9.01
N GLU A 55 18.10 -26.42 -8.65
CA GLU A 55 18.42 -27.85 -8.75
C GLU A 55 17.84 -28.68 -7.60
N GLN A 56 17.37 -28.04 -6.52
CA GLN A 56 16.82 -28.76 -5.39
C GLN A 56 15.46 -29.37 -5.77
N PRO A 57 15.13 -30.57 -5.23
CA PRO A 57 13.81 -31.15 -5.41
C PRO A 57 12.75 -30.23 -4.79
N ILE A 58 11.59 -30.14 -5.44
CA ILE A 58 10.44 -29.40 -4.93
C ILE A 58 9.98 -30.10 -3.65
N PRO A 59 9.99 -29.42 -2.48
CA PRO A 59 9.54 -30.03 -1.24
C PRO A 59 8.03 -30.29 -1.30
N ALA A 60 7.51 -31.22 -0.50
CA ALA A 60 6.08 -31.53 -0.48
C ALA A 60 5.20 -30.37 0.05
N VAL A 61 5.79 -29.47 0.84
CA VAL A 61 5.18 -28.24 1.34
C VAL A 61 6.15 -27.07 1.11
N PRO A 62 5.65 -25.84 0.87
CA PRO A 62 6.52 -24.69 0.73
C PRO A 62 7.39 -24.51 1.98
N ARG A 63 8.70 -24.33 1.79
CA ARG A 63 9.59 -23.94 2.90
C ARG A 63 9.32 -22.50 3.32
N TRP A 64 9.01 -21.67 2.34
CA TRP A 64 8.65 -20.27 2.48
C TRP A 64 7.35 -20.02 1.71
N GLU A 65 6.42 -19.33 2.32
CA GLU A 65 5.13 -18.97 1.70
C GLU A 65 5.32 -17.74 0.79
N SER A 66 5.93 -17.95 -0.36
CA SER A 66 6.11 -16.91 -1.39
C SER A 66 4.76 -16.23 -1.72
N ASP A 67 4.74 -14.89 -1.76
CA ASP A 67 3.56 -14.08 -2.17
C ASP A 67 3.52 -13.89 -3.71
N VAL A 68 4.46 -14.50 -4.47
CA VAL A 68 4.52 -14.46 -5.95
C VAL A 68 3.32 -15.16 -6.59
N CYS A 69 2.94 -16.33 -6.06
CA CYS A 69 1.79 -17.10 -6.52
C CYS A 69 0.89 -17.52 -5.35
N SER A 70 -0.39 -17.75 -5.65
CA SER A 70 -1.40 -18.16 -4.68
C SER A 70 -1.17 -19.55 -4.10
N ASP A 71 -0.46 -20.41 -4.81
CA ASP A 71 -0.02 -21.73 -4.35
C ASP A 71 1.35 -21.67 -3.66
N HIS A 72 1.91 -20.49 -3.40
CA HIS A 72 3.24 -20.30 -2.83
C HIS A 72 4.41 -20.80 -3.69
N SER A 73 4.18 -21.02 -4.99
CA SER A 73 5.30 -21.19 -5.93
C SER A 73 6.20 -19.94 -5.92
N PRO A 74 7.54 -20.09 -5.94
CA PRO A 74 8.49 -18.96 -5.87
C PRO A 74 8.69 -18.27 -7.23
N PHE A 75 7.91 -18.62 -8.26
CA PHE A 75 7.97 -17.95 -9.55
C PHE A 75 6.60 -17.93 -10.26
N GLU A 76 6.34 -16.86 -11.02
CA GLU A 76 5.13 -16.65 -11.80
C GLU A 76 5.49 -16.23 -13.24
N PRO A 77 5.32 -17.11 -14.24
CA PRO A 77 5.40 -16.71 -15.62
C PRO A 77 4.12 -15.98 -16.08
N SER A 78 4.25 -15.15 -17.11
CA SER A 78 3.12 -14.47 -17.72
C SER A 78 3.39 -14.13 -19.18
N ILE A 79 2.32 -14.00 -19.97
CA ILE A 79 2.40 -13.56 -21.37
C ILE A 79 1.64 -12.26 -21.55
N ALA A 80 2.34 -11.21 -21.99
CA ALA A 80 1.71 -9.97 -22.40
C ALA A 80 1.32 -10.05 -23.87
N LEU A 81 0.06 -9.77 -24.15
CA LEU A 81 -0.56 -9.88 -25.47
C LEU A 81 -0.88 -8.47 -25.97
N SER A 82 -0.44 -8.16 -27.18
CA SER A 82 -0.76 -6.89 -27.84
C SER A 82 -0.65 -7.01 -29.36
N PRO A 83 -1.29 -6.12 -30.14
CA PRO A 83 -1.10 -6.06 -31.59
C PRO A 83 0.35 -5.77 -32.01
N ARG A 84 1.19 -5.27 -31.10
CA ARG A 84 2.61 -4.94 -31.35
C ARG A 84 3.57 -6.10 -31.06
N GLY A 85 3.03 -7.27 -30.70
CA GLY A 85 3.81 -8.46 -30.37
C GLY A 85 3.59 -8.91 -28.92
N ASN A 86 3.92 -10.19 -28.70
CA ASN A 86 3.80 -10.84 -27.41
C ASN A 86 5.11 -10.70 -26.62
N VAL A 87 5.02 -10.68 -25.29
CA VAL A 87 6.18 -10.59 -24.39
C VAL A 87 6.04 -11.65 -23.31
N LEU A 88 7.03 -12.53 -23.20
CA LEU A 88 7.13 -13.48 -22.09
C LEU A 88 7.75 -12.77 -20.88
N ARG A 89 7.16 -12.93 -19.70
CA ARG A 89 7.75 -12.46 -18.45
C ARG A 89 7.85 -13.59 -17.44
N ILE A 90 8.91 -13.60 -16.63
CA ILE A 90 9.09 -14.50 -15.49
C ILE A 90 9.35 -13.65 -14.26
N LEU A 91 8.48 -13.71 -13.24
CA LEU A 91 8.70 -13.11 -11.92
C LEU A 91 9.23 -14.20 -10.98
N VAL A 92 10.26 -13.92 -10.17
CA VAL A 92 10.89 -14.89 -9.26
C VAL A 92 11.16 -14.24 -7.90
N GLU A 93 10.93 -15.01 -6.84
CA GLU A 93 11.46 -14.76 -5.48
C GLU A 93 12.65 -15.69 -5.24
N ALA A 94 13.84 -15.13 -5.04
CA ALA A 94 15.03 -15.91 -4.71
C ALA A 94 14.83 -16.66 -3.39
N GLN A 95 15.15 -17.95 -3.35
CA GLN A 95 15.00 -18.76 -2.13
C GLN A 95 16.30 -18.81 -1.33
N GLY A 96 16.27 -18.30 -0.10
CA GLY A 96 17.33 -18.43 0.89
C GLY A 96 17.42 -19.84 1.46
N SER A 97 18.56 -20.16 2.11
CA SER A 97 18.78 -21.47 2.73
C SER A 97 17.84 -21.75 3.91
N GLU A 98 17.43 -20.68 4.60
CA GLU A 98 16.49 -20.71 5.73
C GLU A 98 15.18 -20.01 5.35
N PRO A 99 14.03 -20.45 5.88
CA PRO A 99 12.73 -19.84 5.62
C PRO A 99 12.54 -18.56 6.46
N THR A 100 13.45 -17.60 6.31
CA THR A 100 13.41 -16.32 7.02
C THR A 100 13.47 -15.18 6.03
N ARG A 101 12.78 -14.06 6.33
CA ARG A 101 12.81 -12.86 5.48
C ARG A 101 14.23 -12.36 5.21
N ALA A 102 15.11 -12.43 6.21
CA ALA A 102 16.52 -12.04 6.07
C ALA A 102 17.28 -12.94 5.06
N ALA A 103 17.04 -14.24 5.08
CA ALA A 103 17.63 -15.16 4.10
C ALA A 103 17.08 -14.92 2.69
N GLN A 104 15.77 -14.67 2.54
CA GLN A 104 15.17 -14.32 1.23
C GLN A 104 15.74 -12.99 0.70
N ALA A 105 15.86 -11.98 1.56
CA ALA A 105 16.48 -10.70 1.22
C ALA A 105 17.91 -10.89 0.73
N SER A 106 18.74 -11.64 1.45
CA SER A 106 20.12 -11.95 1.07
C SER A 106 20.20 -12.66 -0.29
N ALA A 107 19.37 -13.68 -0.51
CA ALA A 107 19.29 -14.40 -1.78
C ALA A 107 18.87 -13.48 -2.93
N GLY A 108 17.91 -12.58 -2.69
CA GLY A 108 17.45 -11.59 -3.64
C GLY A 108 18.52 -10.56 -4.03
N ARG A 109 19.32 -10.05 -3.07
CA ARG A 109 20.45 -9.15 -3.41
C ARG A 109 21.51 -9.87 -4.24
N ALA A 110 21.81 -11.12 -3.91
CA ALA A 110 22.71 -11.93 -4.71
C ALA A 110 22.18 -12.07 -6.15
N MET A 111 20.86 -12.23 -6.32
CA MET A 111 20.21 -12.24 -7.64
C MET A 111 20.33 -10.89 -8.35
N THR A 112 20.09 -9.74 -7.69
CA THR A 112 20.31 -8.39 -8.25
C THR A 112 21.71 -8.28 -8.84
N GLN A 113 22.73 -8.69 -8.08
CA GLN A 113 24.13 -8.61 -8.50
C GLN A 113 24.46 -9.56 -9.66
N ARG A 114 23.86 -10.76 -9.71
CA ARG A 114 24.00 -11.67 -10.86
C ARG A 114 23.39 -11.09 -12.13
N ILE A 115 22.18 -10.53 -12.04
CA ILE A 115 21.49 -9.87 -13.16
C ILE A 115 22.31 -8.69 -13.69
N GLY A 116 22.80 -7.83 -12.78
CA GLY A 116 23.67 -6.71 -13.12
C GLY A 116 24.90 -7.15 -13.91
N ARG A 117 25.63 -8.17 -13.43
CA ARG A 117 26.81 -8.72 -14.11
C ARG A 117 26.49 -9.38 -15.46
N ARG A 118 25.40 -10.15 -15.56
CA ARG A 118 25.09 -10.94 -16.77
C ARG A 118 24.72 -10.08 -17.97
N TRP A 119 24.01 -8.98 -17.75
CA TRP A 119 23.47 -8.13 -18.83
C TRP A 119 24.05 -6.70 -18.85
N GLY A 120 24.84 -6.33 -17.84
CA GLY A 120 25.49 -5.03 -17.72
C GLY A 120 24.55 -3.92 -17.28
N PHE A 121 23.59 -4.23 -16.41
CA PHE A 121 22.65 -3.24 -15.88
C PHE A 121 23.25 -2.47 -14.70
N ASP A 122 22.90 -1.19 -14.60
CA ASP A 122 23.20 -0.36 -13.43
C ASP A 122 22.25 -0.71 -12.26
N THR A 123 22.84 -1.13 -11.14
CA THR A 123 22.14 -1.56 -9.93
C THR A 123 22.04 -0.48 -8.85
N GLN A 124 22.59 0.72 -9.07
CA GLN A 124 22.69 1.74 -8.02
C GLN A 124 21.31 2.13 -7.44
N ARG A 125 20.29 2.26 -8.29
CA ARG A 125 18.92 2.54 -7.82
C ARG A 125 18.33 1.38 -7.00
N CYS A 126 18.65 0.13 -7.35
CA CYS A 126 18.23 -1.02 -6.56
C CYS A 126 18.90 -1.01 -5.20
N GLU A 127 20.19 -0.73 -5.12
CA GLU A 127 20.95 -0.72 -3.86
C GLU A 127 20.36 0.30 -2.85
N LEU A 128 19.96 1.48 -3.33
CA LEU A 128 19.28 2.49 -2.50
C LEU A 128 17.94 2.01 -1.93
N LEU A 129 17.18 1.23 -2.71
CA LEU A 129 15.90 0.67 -2.28
C LEU A 129 16.10 -0.54 -1.37
N GLU A 130 17.06 -1.40 -1.68
CA GLU A 130 17.44 -2.55 -0.84
C GLU A 130 17.86 -2.08 0.55
N GLU A 131 18.65 -1.00 0.65
CA GLU A 131 19.01 -0.40 1.94
C GLU A 131 17.75 0.01 2.73
N LEU A 132 16.78 0.67 2.09
CA LEU A 132 15.57 1.17 2.73
C LEU A 132 14.59 0.06 3.14
N PHE A 133 14.35 -0.92 2.27
CA PHE A 133 13.33 -1.95 2.49
C PHE A 133 13.85 -3.19 3.22
N LEU A 134 15.16 -3.48 3.14
CA LEU A 134 15.74 -4.72 3.66
C LEU A 134 16.67 -4.51 4.86
N ASP A 135 17.44 -3.41 4.89
CA ASP A 135 18.47 -3.18 5.93
C ASP A 135 18.06 -2.18 7.01
N ALA A 136 17.37 -1.11 6.62
CA ALA A 136 17.02 -0.04 7.53
C ALA A 136 16.22 -0.61 8.69
N ARG A 137 16.71 -0.48 9.93
CA ARG A 137 15.88 -0.86 11.09
C ARG A 137 14.59 -0.04 11.02
N SER A 138 13.47 -0.67 11.39
CA SER A 138 12.27 0.10 11.73
C SER A 138 12.72 1.27 12.62
N PRO A 139 12.22 2.49 12.39
CA PRO A 139 12.57 3.67 13.18
C PRO A 139 12.39 3.48 14.69
N GLU A 140 11.54 2.52 15.06
CA GLU A 140 11.17 2.19 16.45
C GLU A 140 11.76 0.86 16.93
N GLY A 141 12.70 0.27 16.16
CA GLY A 141 13.31 -1.02 16.51
C GLY A 141 12.40 -2.24 16.29
N SER A 142 11.24 -2.06 15.66
CA SER A 142 10.29 -3.13 15.32
C SER A 142 10.92 -4.19 14.43
N ALA A 143 10.49 -5.44 14.62
CA ALA A 143 10.90 -6.55 13.77
C ALA A 143 10.41 -6.37 12.32
N PRO A 144 11.16 -6.87 11.32
CA PRO A 144 10.69 -7.07 9.96
C PRO A 144 9.25 -7.63 9.87
N ALA A 145 8.35 -6.99 9.12
CA ALA A 145 6.94 -7.41 8.99
C ALA A 145 6.50 -7.71 7.55
N GLY A 146 7.33 -7.38 6.55
CA GLY A 146 7.03 -7.63 5.13
C GLY A 146 6.86 -9.11 4.78
N ARG A 147 6.12 -9.36 3.71
CA ARG A 147 5.80 -10.68 3.13
C ARG A 147 6.95 -11.28 2.34
N PHE A 148 7.80 -10.46 1.74
CA PHE A 148 8.94 -10.94 0.96
C PHE A 148 10.17 -10.04 1.15
N GLY A 149 11.32 -10.54 0.65
CA GLY A 149 12.54 -9.75 0.55
C GLY A 149 12.46 -8.82 -0.65
N ILE A 150 12.77 -9.35 -1.82
CA ILE A 150 12.78 -8.62 -3.09
C ILE A 150 12.44 -9.61 -4.21
N TRP A 151 11.71 -9.16 -5.24
CA TRP A 151 11.42 -9.99 -6.41
C TRP A 151 12.06 -9.41 -7.67
N HIS A 152 12.31 -10.28 -8.64
CA HIS A 152 12.88 -9.91 -9.92
C HIS A 152 12.02 -10.44 -11.04
N ALA A 153 11.78 -9.61 -12.06
CA ALA A 153 11.13 -10.07 -13.28
C ALA A 153 12.00 -9.82 -14.51
N LEU A 154 12.10 -10.83 -15.39
CA LEU A 154 12.68 -10.71 -16.72
C LEU A 154 11.57 -10.66 -17.77
N GLU A 155 11.66 -9.72 -18.72
CA GLU A 155 10.75 -9.59 -19.86
C GLU A 155 11.51 -9.84 -21.18
N PHE A 156 11.13 -10.90 -21.90
CA PHE A 156 11.68 -11.27 -23.19
C PHE A 156 10.78 -10.78 -24.31
N HIS A 157 11.35 -9.91 -25.16
CA HIS A 157 10.70 -9.40 -26.36
C HIS A 157 11.31 -10.09 -27.58
N PRO A 158 10.51 -10.54 -28.56
CA PRO A 158 11.02 -11.17 -29.78
C PRO A 158 12.11 -10.34 -30.47
N GLU A 159 11.91 -9.02 -30.55
CA GLU A 159 12.77 -8.08 -31.27
C GLU A 159 13.96 -7.53 -30.45
N ARG A 160 14.09 -7.89 -29.16
CA ARG A 160 15.17 -7.36 -28.31
C ARG A 160 16.17 -8.45 -27.95
N GLU A 161 17.44 -8.18 -28.21
CA GLU A 161 18.54 -9.08 -27.85
C GLU A 161 18.63 -9.30 -26.33
N LYS A 162 18.52 -8.23 -25.53
CA LYS A 162 18.55 -8.32 -24.06
C LYS A 162 17.13 -8.34 -23.46
N PRO A 163 16.88 -9.11 -22.39
CA PRO A 163 15.65 -9.00 -21.63
C PRO A 163 15.57 -7.64 -20.91
N SER A 164 14.36 -7.15 -20.66
CA SER A 164 14.17 -6.04 -19.73
C SER A 164 14.04 -6.60 -18.31
N VAL A 165 14.51 -5.87 -17.31
CA VAL A 165 14.51 -6.34 -15.91
C VAL A 165 13.69 -5.39 -15.05
N LYS A 166 12.93 -5.97 -14.12
CA LYS A 166 12.22 -5.24 -13.06
C LYS A 166 12.57 -5.79 -11.70
N VAL A 167 12.66 -4.90 -10.74
CA VAL A 167 12.92 -5.24 -9.34
C VAL A 167 11.78 -4.70 -8.48
N TYR A 168 11.26 -5.52 -7.57
CA TYR A 168 10.10 -5.22 -6.73
C TYR A 168 10.47 -5.27 -5.26
N CYS A 169 10.10 -4.24 -4.52
CA CYS A 169 10.23 -4.16 -3.07
C CYS A 169 8.85 -4.20 -2.40
N ASP A 170 8.80 -4.80 -1.22
CA ASP A 170 7.60 -4.87 -0.39
C ASP A 170 7.39 -3.56 0.38
N LEU A 171 6.30 -2.85 0.10
CA LEU A 171 5.99 -1.61 0.82
C LEU A 171 5.56 -1.85 2.28
N SER A 172 5.21 -3.08 2.64
CA SER A 172 4.92 -3.49 4.03
C SER A 172 6.13 -4.01 4.80
N SER A 173 7.35 -3.83 4.26
CA SER A 173 8.62 -4.29 4.86
C SER A 173 8.75 -4.04 6.36
N TRP A 174 8.29 -2.88 6.83
CA TRP A 174 8.34 -2.45 8.23
C TRP A 174 6.95 -2.28 8.85
N GLY A 175 5.94 -2.93 8.28
CA GLY A 175 4.53 -2.81 8.66
C GLY A 175 3.74 -1.92 7.68
N PRO A 176 2.43 -2.16 7.52
CA PRO A 176 1.61 -1.40 6.57
C PRO A 176 1.45 0.07 6.97
N GLU A 177 1.64 0.40 8.25
CA GLU A 177 1.51 1.77 8.77
C GLU A 177 2.61 2.69 8.21
N LEU A 178 3.82 2.15 8.02
CA LEU A 178 4.96 2.87 7.47
C LEU A 178 4.99 2.89 5.94
N ALA A 179 4.11 2.16 5.26
CA ALA A 179 4.16 1.98 3.81
C ALA A 179 4.16 3.31 3.03
N SER A 180 3.35 4.28 3.46
CA SER A 180 3.27 5.61 2.85
C SER A 180 4.58 6.39 3.00
N ALA A 181 5.16 6.41 4.19
CA ALA A 181 6.42 7.12 4.44
C ALA A 181 7.61 6.44 3.76
N LEU A 182 7.66 5.11 3.73
CA LEU A 182 8.67 4.36 2.99
C LEU A 182 8.56 4.61 1.48
N THR A 183 7.34 4.72 0.96
CA THR A 183 7.11 5.05 -0.45
C THR A 183 7.61 6.46 -0.78
N GLU A 184 7.27 7.45 0.06
CA GLU A 184 7.77 8.82 -0.09
C GLU A 184 9.30 8.88 -0.08
N GLU A 185 9.92 8.21 0.89
CA GLU A 185 11.38 8.18 1.01
C GLU A 185 12.05 7.47 -0.17
N ALA A 186 11.48 6.33 -0.59
CA ALA A 186 11.96 5.59 -1.75
C ALA A 186 11.95 6.48 -3.00
N LEU A 187 10.83 7.16 -3.25
CA LEU A 187 10.70 8.12 -4.35
C LEU A 187 11.74 9.24 -4.25
N GLN A 188 11.97 9.79 -3.06
CA GLN A 188 12.99 10.82 -2.86
C GLN A 188 14.40 10.30 -3.19
N ARG A 189 14.80 9.14 -2.64
CA ARG A 189 16.14 8.54 -2.83
C ARG A 189 16.47 8.27 -4.29
N ILE A 190 15.47 7.91 -5.11
CA ILE A 190 15.69 7.60 -6.54
C ILE A 190 15.35 8.77 -7.49
N GLY A 191 15.00 9.95 -6.97
CA GLY A 191 14.79 11.17 -7.76
C GLY A 191 13.38 11.37 -8.35
N PHE A 192 12.36 10.77 -7.73
CA PHE A 192 10.95 10.82 -8.12
C PHE A 192 10.05 11.42 -7.02
N ALA A 193 10.57 12.28 -6.15
CA ALA A 193 9.83 12.88 -5.04
C ALA A 193 8.48 13.51 -5.46
N ASP A 194 8.44 14.14 -6.63
CA ASP A 194 7.24 14.81 -7.18
C ASP A 194 6.07 13.84 -7.45
N ALA A 195 6.30 12.53 -7.47
CA ALA A 195 5.27 11.52 -7.66
C ALA A 195 4.40 11.34 -6.40
N TRP A 196 4.95 11.62 -5.21
CA TRP A 196 4.28 11.31 -3.95
C TRP A 196 2.92 12.01 -3.79
N PRO A 197 2.76 13.31 -4.07
CA PRO A 197 1.47 13.99 -3.90
C PRO A 197 0.29 13.34 -4.65
N VAL A 198 0.52 12.82 -5.86
CA VAL A 198 -0.51 12.12 -6.64
C VAL A 198 -0.87 10.77 -6.01
N MET A 199 0.12 10.10 -5.44
CA MET A 199 -0.05 8.79 -4.81
C MET A 199 -0.69 8.90 -3.43
N ALA A 200 -0.36 9.95 -2.67
CA ALA A 200 -1.05 10.28 -1.43
C ALA A 200 -2.56 10.43 -1.68
N ASP A 201 -2.96 11.20 -2.70
CA ASP A 201 -4.36 11.33 -3.11
C ASP A 201 -5.00 10.00 -3.49
N ALA A 202 -4.28 9.12 -4.17
CA ALA A 202 -4.81 7.81 -4.56
C ALA A 202 -5.18 6.96 -3.31
N THR A 203 -4.48 7.13 -2.20
CA THR A 203 -4.66 6.33 -0.97
C THR A 203 -5.63 6.93 0.06
N THR A 204 -5.95 8.23 -0.03
CA THR A 204 -6.79 8.96 0.96
C THR A 204 -8.20 9.28 0.46
N ARG A 205 -8.54 8.85 -0.77
CA ARG A 205 -9.85 9.13 -1.39
C ARG A 205 -11.01 8.40 -0.72
N ARG A 206 -10.81 7.16 -0.24
CA ARG A 206 -11.86 6.31 0.34
C ARG A 206 -11.86 6.39 1.87
N CYS A 207 -13.05 6.41 2.45
CA CYS A 207 -13.27 6.45 3.90
C CYS A 207 -14.24 5.31 4.29
N PRO A 208 -13.85 4.37 5.17
CA PRO A 208 -12.49 4.18 5.69
C PRO A 208 -11.47 3.85 4.58
N PRO A 209 -10.15 4.00 4.81
CA PRO A 209 -9.13 3.68 3.82
C PRO A 209 -9.19 2.20 3.40
N LYS A 210 -9.38 1.96 2.10
CA LYS A 210 -9.46 0.60 1.51
C LYS A 210 -8.40 0.35 0.42
N ASP A 211 -7.55 1.34 0.18
CA ASP A 211 -6.45 1.33 -0.76
C ASP A 211 -5.14 1.13 -0.02
N GLN A 212 -4.44 0.04 -0.32
CA GLN A 212 -3.20 -0.34 0.36
C GLN A 212 -2.03 -0.33 -0.60
N LEU A 213 -0.97 0.40 -0.25
CA LEU A 213 0.31 0.34 -0.94
C LEU A 213 0.91 -1.07 -0.78
N ALA A 214 1.12 -1.77 -1.90
CA ALA A 214 1.54 -3.16 -1.91
C ALA A 214 3.01 -3.32 -2.35
N TYR A 215 3.34 -2.81 -3.53
CA TYR A 215 4.65 -3.03 -4.13
C TYR A 215 5.22 -1.74 -4.72
N PHE A 216 6.53 -1.62 -4.66
CA PHE A 216 7.31 -0.61 -5.36
C PHE A 216 8.18 -1.31 -6.37
N SER A 217 8.17 -0.91 -7.65
CA SER A 217 9.08 -1.50 -8.63
C SER A 217 9.79 -0.48 -9.50
N ILE A 218 10.98 -0.86 -9.95
CA ILE A 218 11.77 -0.10 -10.90
C ILE A 218 12.17 -0.98 -12.08
N ASP A 219 12.18 -0.39 -13.27
CA ASP A 219 12.87 -0.98 -14.42
C ASP A 219 14.39 -0.80 -14.18
N LEU A 220 15.17 -1.89 -14.27
CA LEU A 220 16.63 -1.85 -14.14
C LEU A 220 17.25 -1.43 -15.49
N ASP A 221 17.01 -0.18 -15.85
CA ASP A 221 17.46 0.44 -17.10
C ASP A 221 17.82 1.91 -16.82
N SER A 222 18.80 2.44 -17.55
CA SER A 222 19.16 3.85 -17.51
C SER A 222 18.48 4.68 -18.61
N SER A 223 17.69 4.04 -19.47
CA SER A 223 16.99 4.73 -20.55
C SER A 223 15.99 5.78 -20.02
N PRO A 224 15.66 6.81 -20.81
CA PRO A 224 14.62 7.79 -20.46
C PRO A 224 13.23 7.17 -20.25
N ASN A 225 13.03 5.91 -20.64
CA ASN A 225 11.80 5.15 -20.50
C ASN A 225 11.80 4.24 -19.28
N ALA A 226 12.89 4.19 -18.49
CA ALA A 226 12.95 3.40 -17.27
C ALA A 226 11.93 3.94 -16.26
N ARG A 227 10.96 3.10 -15.89
CA ARG A 227 9.84 3.49 -15.04
C ARG A 227 10.10 3.19 -13.58
N VAL A 228 9.49 4.02 -12.75
CA VAL A 228 9.14 3.67 -11.37
C VAL A 228 7.65 3.32 -11.36
N LYS A 229 7.27 2.27 -10.65
CA LYS A 229 5.87 1.83 -10.55
C LYS A 229 5.46 1.62 -9.10
N LEU A 230 4.27 2.11 -8.77
CA LEU A 230 3.65 1.93 -7.46
C LEU A 230 2.38 1.12 -7.61
N TYR A 231 2.22 0.11 -6.75
CA TYR A 231 1.12 -0.85 -6.83
C TYR A 231 0.19 -0.70 -5.62
N LEU A 232 -1.12 -0.67 -5.89
CA LEU A 232 -2.15 -0.53 -4.86
C LEU A 232 -3.09 -1.74 -4.90
N ARG A 233 -3.37 -2.32 -3.73
CA ARG A 233 -4.46 -3.28 -3.51
C ARG A 233 -5.72 -2.50 -3.14
N HIS A 234 -6.80 -2.77 -3.86
CA HIS A 234 -8.07 -2.09 -3.70
C HIS A 234 -9.13 -3.06 -3.13
N HIS A 235 -9.34 -2.99 -1.81
CA HIS A 235 -10.35 -3.81 -1.15
C HIS A 235 -11.76 -3.26 -1.42
N GLU A 236 -12.71 -4.15 -1.71
CA GLU A 236 -14.13 -3.81 -1.95
C GLU A 236 -14.34 -2.71 -3.00
N VAL A 237 -13.44 -2.60 -3.97
CA VAL A 237 -13.49 -1.54 -4.97
C VAL A 237 -14.55 -1.81 -6.03
N THR A 238 -15.07 -0.75 -6.64
CA THR A 238 -15.98 -0.81 -7.78
C THR A 238 -15.25 -0.44 -9.07
N ALA A 239 -15.79 -0.88 -10.20
CA ALA A 239 -15.27 -0.50 -11.51
C ALA A 239 -15.32 1.04 -11.73
N GLU A 240 -16.33 1.71 -11.19
CA GLU A 240 -16.45 3.17 -11.23
C GLU A 240 -15.31 3.86 -10.48
N HIS A 241 -14.98 3.38 -9.28
CA HIS A 241 -13.89 3.96 -8.50
C HIS A 241 -12.53 3.78 -9.19
N LEU A 242 -12.29 2.60 -9.77
CA LEU A 242 -11.06 2.35 -10.54
C LEU A 242 -10.96 3.28 -11.74
N ASP A 243 -12.06 3.52 -12.47
CA ASP A 243 -12.06 4.47 -13.60
C ASP A 243 -11.68 5.88 -13.16
N VAL A 244 -12.31 6.38 -12.09
CA VAL A 244 -11.99 7.71 -11.52
C VAL A 244 -10.52 7.79 -11.11
N LEU A 245 -10.00 6.75 -10.46
CA LEU A 245 -8.62 6.70 -10.01
C LEU A 245 -7.62 6.73 -11.19
N PHE A 246 -7.91 5.98 -12.25
CA PHE A 246 -7.03 5.84 -13.40
C PHE A 246 -6.93 7.12 -14.25
N ARG A 247 -7.90 8.05 -14.13
CA ARG A 247 -7.86 9.38 -14.78
C ARG A 247 -6.67 10.25 -14.35
N SER A 248 -6.01 9.92 -13.24
CA SER A 248 -4.75 10.57 -12.86
C SER A 248 -3.61 10.30 -13.87
N ALA A 249 -3.67 9.19 -14.60
CA ALA A 249 -2.64 8.81 -15.54
C ALA A 249 -2.82 9.46 -16.92
N ARG A 250 -1.73 10.07 -17.43
CA ARG A 250 -1.72 10.87 -18.66
C ARG A 250 -2.30 10.15 -19.88
N ASN A 251 -2.02 8.87 -20.03
CA ASN A 251 -2.42 8.09 -21.20
C ASN A 251 -3.70 7.25 -20.98
N TYR A 252 -4.42 7.45 -19.87
CA TYR A 252 -5.63 6.70 -19.59
C TYR A 252 -6.79 7.13 -20.50
N ARG A 253 -7.47 6.16 -21.12
CA ARG A 253 -8.75 6.39 -21.79
C ARG A 253 -9.89 6.21 -20.79
N PRO A 254 -10.69 7.25 -20.50
CA PRO A 254 -11.89 7.11 -19.66
C PRO A 254 -12.79 5.97 -20.14
N GLU A 255 -13.45 5.30 -19.20
CA GLU A 255 -14.29 4.11 -19.38
C GLU A 255 -13.56 2.81 -19.77
N SER A 256 -12.29 2.84 -20.17
CA SER A 256 -11.59 1.66 -20.69
C SER A 256 -11.49 0.53 -19.65
N VAL A 257 -11.21 0.84 -18.38
CA VAL A 257 -11.18 -0.17 -17.30
C VAL A 257 -12.58 -0.74 -17.03
N LYS A 258 -13.61 0.10 -17.03
CA LYS A 258 -15.00 -0.37 -16.88
C LYS A 258 -15.40 -1.29 -18.03
N GLN A 259 -15.02 -0.94 -19.26
CA GLN A 259 -15.24 -1.79 -20.43
C GLN A 259 -14.49 -3.12 -20.30
N ALA A 260 -13.23 -3.10 -19.87
CA ALA A 260 -12.43 -4.31 -19.66
C ALA A 260 -13.07 -5.25 -18.62
N LEU A 261 -13.52 -4.72 -17.48
CA LEU A 261 -14.17 -5.49 -16.42
C LEU A 261 -15.52 -6.07 -16.86
N ARG A 262 -16.30 -5.32 -17.67
CA ARG A 262 -17.53 -5.84 -18.27
C ARG A 262 -17.24 -6.98 -19.26
N SER A 263 -16.26 -6.79 -20.13
CA SER A 263 -15.84 -7.78 -21.13
C SER A 263 -15.29 -9.07 -20.50
N LEU A 264 -14.57 -8.96 -19.37
CA LEU A 264 -14.17 -10.11 -18.54
C LEU A 264 -15.36 -10.84 -17.88
N GLY A 265 -16.57 -10.27 -17.91
CA GLY A 265 -17.77 -10.89 -17.32
C GLY A 265 -17.80 -10.85 -15.79
N VAL A 266 -17.08 -9.93 -15.14
CA VAL A 266 -16.98 -9.84 -13.67
C VAL A 266 -17.87 -8.76 -13.04
N GLY A 267 -18.67 -8.06 -13.86
CA GLY A 267 -19.60 -7.02 -13.40
C GLY A 267 -18.89 -5.76 -12.87
N ALA A 268 -19.63 -4.91 -12.16
CA ALA A 268 -19.15 -3.60 -11.68
C ALA A 268 -18.57 -3.60 -10.25
N GLY A 269 -18.58 -4.74 -9.55
CA GLY A 269 -18.24 -4.84 -8.14
C GLY A 269 -19.41 -4.50 -7.19
N PRO A 270 -19.15 -4.28 -5.89
CA PRO A 270 -17.83 -4.27 -5.26
C PRO A 270 -17.16 -5.65 -5.35
N TYR A 271 -15.84 -5.66 -5.54
CA TYR A 271 -15.05 -6.89 -5.66
C TYR A 271 -14.66 -7.38 -4.25
N LEU A 272 -15.31 -8.47 -3.78
CA LEU A 272 -15.24 -8.94 -2.39
C LEU A 272 -14.37 -10.19 -2.15
N ALA A 273 -13.75 -10.78 -3.17
CA ALA A 273 -12.80 -11.87 -3.00
C ALA A 273 -11.39 -11.28 -2.84
N ARG A 274 -10.40 -11.80 -3.57
CA ARG A 274 -9.06 -11.21 -3.58
C ARG A 274 -9.11 -9.78 -4.14
N PRO A 275 -8.42 -8.80 -3.52
CA PRO A 275 -8.51 -7.40 -3.94
C PRO A 275 -7.95 -7.20 -5.35
N VAL A 276 -8.60 -6.33 -6.11
CA VAL A 276 -8.09 -5.84 -7.40
C VAL A 276 -6.81 -5.04 -7.15
N VAL A 277 -5.82 -5.19 -8.02
CA VAL A 277 -4.57 -4.42 -7.94
C VAL A 277 -4.52 -3.41 -9.07
N SER A 278 -3.97 -2.23 -8.82
CA SER A 278 -3.55 -1.30 -9.87
C SER A 278 -2.06 -1.02 -9.77
N SER A 279 -1.47 -0.54 -10.87
CA SER A 279 -0.14 0.06 -10.84
C SER A 279 -0.10 1.40 -11.55
N PHE A 280 0.60 2.38 -10.99
CA PHE A 280 0.87 3.69 -11.58
C PHE A 280 2.34 3.79 -11.95
N ALA A 281 2.64 4.08 -13.22
CA ALA A 281 4.00 4.19 -13.74
C ALA A 281 4.41 5.65 -13.92
N PHE A 282 5.62 5.99 -13.49
CA PHE A 282 6.24 7.31 -13.63
C PHE A 282 7.54 7.18 -14.42
N THR A 283 7.92 8.23 -15.15
CA THR A 283 9.17 8.28 -15.92
C THR A 283 9.94 9.55 -15.57
N PRO A 284 11.24 9.64 -15.88
CA PRO A 284 12.02 10.87 -15.67
C PRO A 284 11.41 12.11 -16.33
N SER A 285 10.65 11.93 -17.42
CA SER A 285 9.94 12.98 -18.17
C SER A 285 8.55 13.32 -17.64
N ALA A 286 8.00 12.54 -16.71
CA ALA A 286 6.68 12.74 -16.11
C ALA A 286 6.72 12.22 -14.66
N ARG A 287 7.35 13.03 -13.78
CA ARG A 287 7.58 12.67 -12.38
C ARG A 287 6.40 13.03 -11.49
N ASN A 288 5.69 14.11 -11.81
CA ASN A 288 4.54 14.60 -11.04
C ASN A 288 3.19 14.06 -11.51
N GLN A 289 3.18 13.21 -12.54
CA GLN A 289 1.96 12.60 -13.06
C GLN A 289 2.29 11.22 -13.63
N PRO A 290 1.51 10.17 -13.31
CA PRO A 290 1.77 8.86 -13.87
C PRO A 290 1.56 8.86 -15.39
N THR A 291 2.50 8.26 -16.13
CA THR A 291 2.39 8.07 -17.58
C THR A 291 1.32 7.04 -17.93
N SER A 292 1.11 6.04 -17.07
CA SER A 292 0.05 5.05 -17.26
C SER A 292 -0.41 4.42 -15.96
N ALA A 293 -1.66 3.98 -15.96
CA ALA A 293 -2.25 3.11 -14.95
C ALA A 293 -2.52 1.74 -15.59
N THR A 294 -2.37 0.65 -14.82
CA THR A 294 -2.63 -0.72 -15.29
C THR A 294 -3.46 -1.44 -14.26
N LEU A 295 -4.57 -2.04 -14.70
CA LEU A 295 -5.44 -2.90 -13.91
C LEU A 295 -4.79 -4.27 -13.79
N TYR A 296 -4.90 -4.93 -12.64
CA TYR A 296 -4.53 -6.32 -12.39
C TYR A 296 -5.70 -6.97 -11.65
N PHE A 297 -6.49 -7.76 -12.37
CA PHE A 297 -7.67 -8.42 -11.85
C PHE A 297 -7.34 -9.87 -11.45
N PRO A 298 -7.55 -10.29 -10.19
CA PRO A 298 -7.25 -11.65 -9.70
C PRO A 298 -8.31 -12.64 -10.20
N LEU A 299 -8.27 -12.97 -11.50
CA LEU A 299 -9.31 -13.73 -12.17
C LEU A 299 -9.63 -15.05 -11.49
N GLU A 300 -8.62 -15.75 -10.95
CA GLU A 300 -8.80 -17.02 -10.23
C GLU A 300 -9.89 -16.91 -9.16
N SER A 301 -9.95 -15.81 -8.40
CA SER A 301 -10.87 -15.66 -7.27
C SER A 301 -12.32 -15.37 -7.70
N TYR A 302 -12.56 -15.19 -9.01
CA TYR A 302 -13.86 -14.80 -9.59
C TYR A 302 -14.34 -15.76 -10.67
N VAL A 303 -13.74 -16.96 -10.73
CA VAL A 303 -14.12 -18.08 -11.59
C VAL A 303 -14.14 -19.39 -10.80
N ASP A 304 -14.93 -20.34 -11.29
CA ASP A 304 -15.06 -21.67 -10.69
C ASP A 304 -13.85 -22.57 -11.02
N GLY A 305 -13.23 -22.38 -12.19
CA GLY A 305 -12.07 -23.14 -12.65
C GLY A 305 -11.46 -22.57 -13.93
N ASP A 306 -10.35 -23.16 -14.38
CA ASP A 306 -9.55 -22.62 -15.48
C ASP A 306 -10.23 -22.74 -16.86
N ALA A 307 -11.17 -23.67 -17.04
CA ALA A 307 -12.01 -23.72 -18.24
C ALA A 307 -12.85 -22.43 -18.40
N GLN A 308 -13.44 -21.95 -17.30
CA GLN A 308 -14.19 -20.69 -17.29
C GLN A 308 -13.25 -19.48 -17.43
N ALA A 309 -12.07 -19.52 -16.82
CA ALA A 309 -11.06 -18.49 -16.96
C ALA A 309 -10.66 -18.29 -18.43
N LEU A 310 -10.32 -19.38 -19.13
CA LEU A 310 -9.96 -19.35 -20.55
C LEU A 310 -11.11 -18.82 -21.41
N ALA A 311 -12.35 -19.29 -21.19
CA ALA A 311 -13.51 -18.83 -21.95
C ALA A 311 -13.73 -17.31 -21.83
N ARG A 312 -13.63 -16.76 -20.61
CA ARG A 312 -13.74 -15.32 -20.36
C ARG A 312 -12.58 -14.55 -20.99
N LEU A 313 -11.36 -15.06 -20.92
CA LEU A 313 -10.19 -14.40 -21.50
C LEU A 313 -10.20 -14.42 -23.03
N LEU A 314 -10.73 -15.45 -23.67
CA LEU A 314 -10.90 -15.48 -25.12
C LEU A 314 -11.93 -14.46 -25.59
N ALA A 315 -13.06 -14.35 -24.90
CA ALA A 315 -14.06 -13.32 -25.18
C ALA A 315 -13.48 -11.92 -24.97
N PHE A 316 -12.78 -11.71 -23.85
CA PHE A 316 -12.10 -10.47 -23.53
C PHE A 316 -11.04 -10.09 -24.57
N ASN A 317 -10.20 -11.03 -25.00
CA ASN A 317 -9.19 -10.76 -26.01
C ASN A 317 -9.84 -10.41 -27.36
N ALA A 318 -10.94 -11.07 -27.73
CA ALA A 318 -11.67 -10.75 -28.95
C ALA A 318 -12.25 -9.32 -28.93
N ASP A 319 -12.83 -8.89 -27.81
CA ASP A 319 -13.42 -7.55 -27.65
C ASP A 319 -12.39 -6.40 -27.77
N PHE A 320 -11.10 -6.69 -27.56
CA PHE A 320 -10.01 -5.70 -27.57
C PHE A 320 -8.97 -5.95 -28.69
N ASP A 321 -9.30 -6.76 -29.69
CA ASP A 321 -8.42 -7.11 -30.81
C ASP A 321 -7.04 -7.66 -30.35
N LEU A 322 -7.04 -8.45 -29.28
CA LEU A 322 -5.85 -9.08 -28.71
C LEU A 322 -5.70 -10.53 -29.22
N PRO A 323 -4.45 -11.05 -29.33
CA PRO A 323 -4.21 -12.41 -29.80
C PRO A 323 -4.95 -13.49 -28.96
N THR A 324 -5.91 -14.19 -29.58
CA THR A 324 -6.66 -15.29 -28.96
C THR A 324 -5.95 -16.64 -29.14
N THR A 325 -5.34 -16.88 -30.30
CA THR A 325 -4.61 -18.13 -30.59
C THR A 325 -3.41 -18.33 -29.67
N SER A 326 -2.59 -17.29 -29.46
CA SER A 326 -1.46 -17.34 -28.51
C SER A 326 -1.92 -17.59 -27.08
N LEU A 327 -3.03 -16.96 -26.67
CA LEU A 327 -3.61 -17.17 -25.34
C LEU A 327 -4.06 -18.62 -25.14
N GLU A 328 -4.81 -19.17 -26.10
CA GLU A 328 -5.29 -20.55 -26.02
C GLU A 328 -4.13 -21.54 -26.01
N ALA A 329 -3.13 -21.33 -26.87
CA ALA A 329 -1.92 -22.15 -26.91
C ALA A 329 -1.15 -22.12 -25.57
N ALA A 330 -1.01 -20.94 -24.96
CA ALA A 330 -0.38 -20.77 -23.65
C ALA A 330 -1.12 -21.57 -22.56
N VAL A 331 -2.43 -21.35 -22.41
CA VAL A 331 -3.22 -21.99 -21.34
C VAL A 331 -3.28 -23.51 -21.52
N ARG A 332 -3.53 -24.00 -22.73
CA ARG A 332 -3.61 -25.44 -23.00
C ARG A 332 -2.25 -26.13 -22.89
N GLY A 333 -1.18 -25.46 -23.31
CA GLY A 333 0.19 -25.98 -23.20
C GLY A 333 0.68 -26.11 -21.76
N LEU A 334 0.19 -25.26 -20.86
CA LEU A 334 0.51 -25.31 -19.43
C LEU A 334 -0.33 -26.30 -18.62
N ALA A 335 -1.52 -26.66 -19.11
CA ALA A 335 -2.47 -27.46 -18.35
C ALA A 335 -1.97 -28.91 -18.15
N PRO A 336 -1.71 -29.36 -16.90
CA PRO A 336 -1.23 -30.72 -16.65
C PRO A 336 -2.33 -31.79 -16.77
N LYS A 337 -3.59 -31.34 -16.89
CA LYS A 337 -4.82 -32.14 -16.97
C LYS A 337 -5.92 -31.30 -17.66
N PRO A 338 -7.09 -31.88 -18.01
CA PRO A 338 -8.20 -31.11 -18.58
C PRO A 338 -8.56 -29.88 -17.74
N LEU A 339 -8.90 -28.77 -18.41
CA LEU A 339 -9.16 -27.48 -17.76
C LEU A 339 -10.41 -27.50 -16.88
N GLU A 340 -11.34 -28.40 -17.15
CA GLU A 340 -12.56 -28.63 -16.38
C GLU A 340 -12.24 -29.17 -14.98
N ASP A 341 -11.12 -29.87 -14.85
CA ASP A 341 -10.62 -30.43 -13.59
C ASP A 341 -9.50 -29.58 -12.97
N LEU A 342 -9.15 -28.44 -13.57
CA LEU A 342 -8.05 -27.56 -13.18
C LEU A 342 -8.55 -26.28 -12.51
N GLN A 343 -7.82 -25.84 -11.49
CA GLN A 343 -8.10 -24.60 -10.79
C GLN A 343 -6.80 -23.91 -10.37
N GLY A 344 -6.74 -22.59 -10.59
CA GLY A 344 -5.65 -21.74 -10.15
C GLY A 344 -4.49 -21.63 -11.14
N LEU A 345 -4.58 -22.23 -12.34
CA LEU A 345 -3.55 -22.04 -13.36
C LEU A 345 -3.48 -20.57 -13.77
N VAL A 346 -4.61 -19.94 -14.10
CA VAL A 346 -4.67 -18.52 -14.45
C VAL A 346 -4.94 -17.67 -13.21
N SER A 347 -3.89 -17.03 -12.68
CA SER A 347 -3.96 -16.25 -11.43
C SER A 347 -4.60 -14.88 -11.66
N TYR A 348 -3.94 -14.07 -12.50
CA TYR A 348 -4.31 -12.68 -12.80
C TYR A 348 -4.45 -12.43 -14.29
N VAL A 349 -5.24 -11.41 -14.62
CA VAL A 349 -5.21 -10.73 -15.91
C VAL A 349 -4.97 -9.25 -15.68
N SER A 350 -4.00 -8.65 -16.37
CA SER A 350 -3.79 -7.22 -16.33
C SER A 350 -4.23 -6.55 -17.61
N PHE A 351 -4.78 -5.35 -17.52
CA PHE A 351 -5.22 -4.56 -18.67
C PHE A 351 -4.72 -3.13 -18.57
N ARG A 352 -4.28 -2.61 -19.71
CA ARG A 352 -4.10 -1.18 -19.95
C ARG A 352 -4.37 -0.86 -21.40
N GLU A 353 -4.80 0.35 -21.66
CA GLU A 353 -4.94 0.89 -23.00
C GLU A 353 -4.12 2.17 -23.09
N GLU A 354 -3.18 2.21 -24.04
CA GLU A 354 -2.33 3.38 -24.30
C GLU A 354 -2.51 3.76 -25.78
N GLN A 355 -2.95 4.99 -26.06
CA GLN A 355 -3.13 5.51 -27.43
C GLN A 355 -3.96 4.59 -28.35
N ASN A 356 -5.13 4.13 -27.87
CA ASN A 356 -6.02 3.18 -28.55
C ASN A 356 -5.39 1.82 -28.87
N THR A 357 -4.28 1.46 -28.23
CA THR A 357 -3.71 0.12 -28.30
C THR A 357 -3.91 -0.56 -26.94
N ALA A 358 -4.78 -1.59 -26.92
CA ALA A 358 -4.93 -2.44 -25.75
C ALA A 358 -3.69 -3.32 -25.56
N ARG A 359 -3.36 -3.56 -24.28
CA ARG A 359 -2.39 -4.57 -23.88
C ARG A 359 -2.96 -5.34 -22.69
N SER A 360 -3.04 -6.64 -22.85
CA SER A 360 -3.36 -7.57 -21.76
C SER A 360 -2.11 -8.31 -21.31
N THR A 361 -2.09 -8.81 -20.08
CA THR A 361 -1.11 -9.81 -19.65
C THR A 361 -1.83 -10.86 -18.84
N VAL A 362 -1.61 -12.14 -19.14
CA VAL A 362 -2.17 -13.26 -18.40
C VAL A 362 -1.05 -13.91 -17.59
N TYR A 363 -1.31 -14.12 -16.31
CA TYR A 363 -0.36 -14.55 -15.30
C TYR A 363 -0.71 -15.98 -14.90
N PHE A 364 0.31 -16.84 -14.75
CA PHE A 364 0.10 -18.27 -14.55
C PHE A 364 0.81 -18.77 -13.30
N SER A 365 0.10 -19.55 -12.47
CA SER A 365 0.74 -20.33 -11.41
C SER A 365 1.38 -21.60 -11.99
N PRO A 366 2.60 -21.98 -11.57
CA PRO A 366 3.20 -23.28 -11.90
C PRO A 366 2.48 -24.48 -11.28
N LEU A 367 1.57 -24.26 -10.32
CA LEU A 367 0.81 -25.28 -9.59
C LEU A 367 1.70 -26.31 -8.88
N ALA A 368 2.80 -25.87 -8.27
CA ALA A 368 3.71 -26.75 -7.53
C ALA A 368 3.04 -27.36 -6.28
N TYR A 369 2.13 -26.61 -5.64
CA TYR A 369 1.48 -27.02 -4.40
C TYR A 369 -0.06 -27.10 -4.48
N GLY A 370 -0.65 -26.56 -5.56
CA GLY A 370 -2.10 -26.42 -5.69
C GLY A 370 -2.67 -25.29 -4.81
N VAL A 371 -3.90 -24.87 -5.10
CA VAL A 371 -4.55 -23.76 -4.38
C VAL A 371 -5.49 -24.30 -3.30
N ASP A 372 -5.25 -24.00 -2.02
CA ASP A 372 -6.20 -24.30 -0.94
C ASP A 372 -7.24 -23.18 -0.80
N ARG A 373 -8.44 -23.38 -1.38
CA ARG A 373 -9.56 -22.43 -1.21
C ARG A 373 -10.37 -22.62 0.07
N ALA A 374 -10.14 -23.69 0.84
CA ALA A 374 -10.89 -23.92 2.07
C ALA A 374 -10.45 -22.98 3.21
N SER A 375 -9.22 -22.49 3.17
CA SER A 375 -8.67 -21.46 4.06
C SER A 375 -9.20 -20.06 3.71
N GLU A 376 -9.23 -19.67 2.43
CA GLU A 376 -9.82 -18.38 1.98
C GLU A 376 -11.31 -18.24 2.33
N ARG A 377 -12.08 -19.34 2.23
CA ARG A 377 -13.50 -19.37 2.60
C ARG A 377 -13.73 -19.29 4.11
N ARG A 378 -12.79 -19.79 4.94
CA ARG A 378 -12.86 -19.71 6.41
C ARG A 378 -12.60 -18.31 6.94
N ILE A 379 -11.68 -17.56 6.33
CA ILE A 379 -11.41 -16.15 6.68
C ILE A 379 -12.63 -15.26 6.39
N LYS A 380 -13.39 -15.55 5.32
CA LYS A 380 -14.66 -14.86 5.01
C LYS A 380 -15.78 -15.07 6.04
N ALA A 381 -15.69 -16.08 6.91
CA ALA A 381 -16.76 -16.46 7.84
C ALA A 381 -16.63 -15.86 9.25
N ALA A 382 -15.50 -15.25 9.61
CA ALA A 382 -15.28 -14.62 10.90
C ALA A 382 -15.05 -13.11 10.72
N LYS A 383 -16.11 -12.34 10.48
CA LYS A 383 -16.04 -10.89 10.66
C LYS A 383 -16.06 -10.60 12.16
N HIS A 384 -14.89 -10.50 12.75
CA HIS A 384 -14.72 -9.84 14.04
C HIS A 384 -15.23 -8.40 13.89
N ARG A 385 -16.16 -7.99 14.75
CA ARG A 385 -16.61 -6.60 14.83
C ARG A 385 -15.67 -5.91 15.81
N GLU A 386 -14.88 -4.96 15.30
CA GLU A 386 -13.97 -4.16 16.12
C GLU A 386 -14.76 -3.36 17.16
N ARG A 387 -14.32 -3.40 18.41
CA ARG A 387 -14.86 -2.56 19.50
C ARG A 387 -14.22 -1.18 19.49
N VAL A 388 -14.86 -0.16 20.06
CA VAL A 388 -14.23 1.19 20.16
C VAL A 388 -12.92 1.14 20.95
N SER A 389 -12.83 0.32 22.00
CA SER A 389 -11.58 0.14 22.75
C SER A 389 -10.46 -0.46 21.89
N GLU A 390 -10.78 -1.44 21.05
CA GLU A 390 -9.83 -2.05 20.11
C GLU A 390 -9.39 -1.05 19.03
N LEU A 391 -10.29 -0.17 18.60
CA LEU A 391 -9.99 0.93 17.68
C LEU A 391 -9.01 1.93 18.31
N VAL A 392 -9.24 2.34 19.57
CA VAL A 392 -8.31 3.25 20.29
C VAL A 392 -6.93 2.61 20.39
N GLU A 393 -6.84 1.36 20.87
CA GLU A 393 -5.57 0.61 20.93
C GLU A 393 -4.89 0.46 19.56
N ARG A 394 -5.68 0.34 18.48
CA ARG A 394 -5.15 0.29 17.11
C ARG A 394 -4.53 1.62 16.72
N PHE A 395 -5.18 2.75 16.98
CA PHE A 395 -4.64 4.07 16.64
C PHE A 395 -3.50 4.52 17.56
N GLU A 396 -3.45 4.04 18.80
CA GLU A 396 -2.27 4.22 19.66
C GLU A 396 -1.05 3.49 19.10
N ARG A 397 -1.24 2.27 18.56
CA ARG A 397 -0.17 1.51 17.89
C ARG A 397 0.19 2.06 16.51
N HIS A 398 -0.80 2.53 15.75
CA HIS A 398 -0.63 3.02 14.38
C HIS A 398 -0.54 4.53 14.39
N SER A 399 0.61 5.02 14.86
CA SER A 399 0.83 6.44 15.11
C SER A 399 0.63 7.30 13.85
N LEU A 400 -0.05 8.43 14.01
CA LEU A 400 -0.18 9.45 12.99
C LEU A 400 1.18 10.01 12.56
N THR A 401 2.19 9.94 13.43
CA THR A 401 3.58 10.36 13.15
C THR A 401 4.31 9.42 12.20
N HIS A 402 3.70 8.28 11.82
CA HIS A 402 4.16 7.43 10.73
C HIS A 402 3.82 7.98 9.35
N LEU A 403 2.96 9.01 9.26
CA LEU A 403 2.65 9.66 7.99
C LEU A 403 3.90 10.35 7.38
N PRO A 404 4.00 10.41 6.04
CA PRO A 404 5.16 10.97 5.35
C PRO A 404 5.53 12.39 5.78
N TYR A 405 4.54 13.22 6.15
CA TYR A 405 4.76 14.57 6.67
C TYR A 405 5.72 14.57 7.87
N PHE A 406 5.37 13.82 8.91
CA PHE A 406 6.16 13.72 10.15
C PHE A 406 7.48 13.01 9.93
N ARG A 407 7.47 11.90 9.17
CA ARG A 407 8.67 11.12 8.88
C ARG A 407 9.72 11.94 8.12
N ARG A 408 9.28 12.75 7.15
CA ARG A 408 10.17 13.66 6.42
C ARG A 408 10.68 14.81 7.29
N MET A 409 9.81 15.41 8.10
CA MET A 409 10.21 16.43 9.09
C MET A 409 11.28 15.91 10.07
N ALA A 410 11.15 14.67 10.55
CA ALA A 410 12.15 14.04 11.42
C ALA A 410 13.46 13.72 10.69
N ARG A 411 13.39 13.20 9.47
CA ARG A 411 14.55 12.81 8.65
C ARG A 411 15.40 14.02 8.22
N GLU A 412 14.77 15.14 7.91
CA GLU A 412 15.45 16.36 7.47
C GLU A 412 15.95 17.22 8.66
N PRO A 413 16.91 18.14 8.45
CA PRO A 413 17.26 19.16 9.44
C PRO A 413 16.04 19.98 9.86
N VAL A 414 15.98 20.36 11.15
CA VAL A 414 14.88 21.19 11.65
C VAL A 414 14.82 22.52 10.93
N ASN A 415 13.63 22.88 10.48
CA ASN A 415 13.33 24.13 9.82
C ASN A 415 12.17 24.83 10.55
N LEU A 416 12.44 26.04 11.07
CA LEU A 416 11.51 26.81 11.88
C LEU A 416 10.34 27.39 11.07
N GLU A 417 10.52 27.61 9.75
CA GLU A 417 9.41 28.02 8.88
C GLU A 417 8.38 26.90 8.73
N ARG A 418 8.85 25.65 8.66
CA ARG A 418 7.97 24.47 8.59
C ARG A 418 7.25 24.22 9.91
N LEU A 419 7.95 24.42 11.04
CA LEU A 419 7.33 24.36 12.36
C LEU A 419 6.32 25.49 12.55
N TRP A 420 6.62 26.72 12.09
CA TRP A 420 5.63 27.81 12.09
C TRP A 420 4.38 27.42 11.29
N LEU A 421 4.54 26.86 10.08
CA LEU A 421 3.39 26.43 9.26
C LEU A 421 2.52 25.41 9.98
N LEU A 422 3.15 24.41 10.62
CA LEU A 422 2.45 23.39 11.39
C LEU A 422 1.68 24.00 12.55
N MET A 423 2.37 24.74 13.43
CA MET A 423 1.77 25.33 14.62
C MET A 423 0.66 26.32 14.25
N LYS A 424 0.87 27.14 13.21
CA LYS A 424 -0.14 28.10 12.80
C LYS A 424 -1.38 27.44 12.17
N ASN A 425 -1.22 26.29 11.52
CA ASN A 425 -2.38 25.51 11.08
C ASN A 425 -3.12 24.88 12.26
N PHE A 426 -2.42 24.40 13.31
CA PHE A 426 -3.07 23.91 14.52
C PHE A 426 -3.82 24.99 15.29
N ASP A 427 -3.26 26.21 15.37
CA ASP A 427 -3.92 27.38 15.96
C ASP A 427 -5.36 27.52 15.40
N VAL A 428 -5.45 27.56 14.07
CA VAL A 428 -6.69 27.81 13.35
C VAL A 428 -7.59 26.59 13.29
N ALA A 429 -7.02 25.39 13.13
CA ALA A 429 -7.81 24.17 12.98
C ALA A 429 -8.46 23.72 14.29
N ILE A 430 -7.68 23.77 15.37
CA ILE A 430 -7.95 23.10 16.63
C ILE A 430 -8.06 24.14 17.74
N VAL A 431 -6.94 24.78 18.10
CA VAL A 431 -6.74 25.47 19.39
C VAL A 431 -7.75 26.59 19.65
N GLN A 432 -8.04 27.44 18.65
CA GLN A 432 -8.91 28.60 18.87
C GLN A 432 -10.35 28.23 19.27
N GLU A 433 -10.86 27.12 18.73
CA GLU A 433 -12.26 26.72 18.85
C GLU A 433 -12.46 25.48 19.72
N PHE A 434 -11.39 24.77 20.08
CA PHE A 434 -11.46 23.50 20.80
C PHE A 434 -12.23 23.59 22.12
N PRO A 435 -12.01 24.58 23.03
CA PRO A 435 -12.80 24.67 24.26
C PRO A 435 -14.30 24.86 24.01
N ARG A 436 -14.68 25.59 22.96
CA ARG A 436 -16.09 25.79 22.59
C ARG A 436 -16.70 24.49 22.05
N ARG A 437 -15.99 23.79 21.18
CA ARG A 437 -16.40 22.50 20.61
C ARG A 437 -16.57 21.45 21.69
N LEU A 438 -15.59 21.33 22.60
CA LEU A 438 -15.64 20.41 23.72
C LEU A 438 -16.79 20.74 24.67
N ALA A 439 -17.03 22.03 24.99
CA ALA A 439 -18.19 22.44 25.77
C ALA A 439 -19.53 22.05 25.12
N ALA A 440 -19.64 22.17 23.79
CA ALA A 440 -20.83 21.74 23.04
C ALA A 440 -21.02 20.20 23.08
N LEU A 441 -19.94 19.43 23.08
CA LEU A 441 -19.98 17.98 23.23
C LEU A 441 -20.36 17.58 24.66
N VAL A 442 -19.72 18.16 25.68
CA VAL A 442 -20.03 17.95 27.11
C VAL A 442 -21.51 18.18 27.41
N ALA A 443 -22.09 19.27 26.89
CA ALA A 443 -23.49 19.60 27.10
C ALA A 443 -24.46 18.53 26.56
N ARG A 444 -24.04 17.79 25.52
CA ARG A 444 -24.83 16.78 24.83
C ARG A 444 -24.43 15.35 25.19
N ALA A 445 -23.32 15.18 25.92
CA ALA A 445 -22.77 13.88 26.26
C ALA A 445 -23.78 13.02 27.05
N PRO A 446 -24.03 11.77 26.64
CA PRO A 446 -24.93 10.83 27.30
C PRO A 446 -24.29 10.26 28.57
N GLY A 447 -25.01 10.36 29.68
CA GLY A 447 -24.58 9.83 30.97
C GLY A 447 -23.55 10.71 31.69
N ASP A 448 -23.69 10.78 33.01
CA ASP A 448 -22.87 11.67 33.84
C ASP A 448 -21.41 11.20 33.96
N ALA A 449 -21.13 9.90 33.78
CA ALA A 449 -19.78 9.36 33.81
C ALA A 449 -18.92 9.88 32.64
N ILE A 450 -19.41 9.75 31.40
CA ILE A 450 -18.74 10.28 30.21
C ILE A 450 -18.65 11.81 30.29
N ARG A 451 -19.74 12.46 30.73
CA ARG A 451 -19.76 13.91 30.90
C ARG A 451 -18.72 14.42 31.90
N ALA A 452 -18.50 13.70 33.00
CA ALA A 452 -17.50 14.06 33.99
C ALA A 452 -16.08 14.02 33.41
N LEU A 453 -15.75 12.99 32.63
CA LEU A 453 -14.45 12.86 31.96
C LEU A 453 -14.24 13.99 30.93
N LEU A 454 -15.22 14.23 30.05
CA LEU A 454 -15.12 15.33 29.08
C LEU A 454 -15.10 16.72 29.75
N ALA A 455 -15.78 16.89 30.89
CA ALA A 455 -15.76 18.14 31.64
C ALA A 455 -14.43 18.39 32.36
N LYS A 456 -13.72 17.34 32.78
CA LYS A 456 -12.33 17.42 33.26
C LYS A 456 -11.43 17.95 32.15
N GLN A 457 -11.47 17.36 30.96
CA GLN A 457 -10.70 17.85 29.80
C GLN A 457 -11.03 19.32 29.49
N LEU A 458 -12.31 19.70 29.49
CA LEU A 458 -12.71 21.09 29.28
C LEU A 458 -12.17 22.05 30.36
N HIS A 459 -12.10 21.59 31.62
CA HIS A 459 -11.54 22.38 32.71
C HIS A 459 -10.04 22.64 32.49
N ASP A 460 -9.31 21.61 32.06
CA ASP A 460 -7.88 21.70 31.74
C ASP A 460 -7.64 22.66 30.56
N GLU A 461 -8.41 22.51 29.48
CA GLU A 461 -8.38 23.39 28.30
C GLU A 461 -8.61 24.88 28.64
N LEU A 462 -9.46 25.14 29.64
CA LEU A 462 -9.76 26.48 30.14
C LEU A 462 -8.77 26.97 31.22
N GLY A 463 -7.68 26.23 31.48
CA GLY A 463 -6.61 26.62 32.39
C GLY A 463 -6.95 26.46 33.87
N GLY A 464 -7.87 25.55 34.21
CA GLY A 464 -8.25 25.31 35.60
C GLY A 464 -8.98 26.49 36.28
N GLY A 465 -9.47 27.45 35.48
CA GLY A 465 -10.06 28.70 35.95
C GLY A 465 -9.10 29.90 35.95
N ASP A 466 -7.81 29.70 35.62
CA ASP A 466 -6.88 30.78 35.29
C ASP A 466 -6.69 30.88 33.77
N PHE A 467 -7.26 31.92 33.15
CA PHE A 467 -7.17 32.10 31.70
C PHE A 467 -5.73 32.30 31.20
N ALA A 468 -4.80 32.76 32.04
CA ALA A 468 -3.39 32.83 31.65
C ALA A 468 -2.75 31.45 31.42
N GLN A 469 -3.34 30.41 32.02
CA GLN A 469 -2.97 29.00 31.88
C GLN A 469 -3.83 28.26 30.85
N ALA A 470 -4.84 28.91 30.27
CA ALA A 470 -5.66 28.28 29.23
C ALA A 470 -4.79 27.89 28.03
N HIS A 471 -5.01 26.70 27.46
CA HIS A 471 -4.19 26.16 26.37
C HIS A 471 -4.07 27.13 25.20
N LYS A 472 -5.18 27.77 24.83
CA LYS A 472 -5.24 28.87 23.86
C LYS A 472 -4.29 30.03 24.17
N ALA A 473 -4.20 30.48 25.43
CA ALA A 473 -3.35 31.60 25.81
C ALA A 473 -1.87 31.21 25.78
N LEU A 474 -1.54 29.99 26.22
CA LEU A 474 -0.21 29.41 26.13
C LEU A 474 0.23 29.24 24.66
N PHE A 475 -0.64 28.72 23.81
CA PHE A 475 -0.38 28.51 22.38
C PHE A 475 -0.16 29.83 21.63
N ALA A 476 -0.90 30.89 21.98
CA ALA A 476 -0.69 32.21 21.40
C ALA A 476 0.74 32.73 21.65
N ARG A 477 1.28 32.50 22.86
CA ARG A 477 2.69 32.86 23.18
C ARG A 477 3.69 32.06 22.34
N LEU A 478 3.41 30.79 22.08
CA LEU A 478 4.21 29.95 21.17
C LEU A 478 4.20 30.53 19.74
N ILE A 479 3.03 30.84 19.21
CA ILE A 479 2.89 31.42 17.85
C ILE A 479 3.62 32.77 17.74
N ASP A 480 3.47 33.66 18.73
CA ASP A 480 4.17 34.95 18.74
C ASP A 480 5.69 34.78 18.70
N GLY A 481 6.24 33.78 19.39
CA GLY A 481 7.66 33.47 19.35
C GLY A 481 8.14 32.87 18.03
N LEU A 482 7.25 32.25 17.26
CA LEU A 482 7.57 31.71 15.95
C LEU A 482 7.39 32.74 14.81
N GLU A 483 6.66 33.83 15.01
CA GLU A 483 6.35 34.81 13.96
C GLU A 483 7.58 35.35 13.19
N PRO A 484 8.78 35.52 13.80
CA PRO A 484 10.00 35.86 13.06
C PRO A 484 10.40 34.85 11.97
N HIS A 485 9.90 33.62 12.06
CA HIS A 485 10.16 32.51 11.13
C HIS A 485 8.97 32.23 10.19
N ARG A 486 8.03 33.16 10.07
CA ARG A 486 6.90 32.99 9.14
C ARG A 486 7.40 32.92 7.69
N PRO A 487 7.07 31.85 6.93
CA PRO A 487 7.41 31.78 5.52
C PRO A 487 6.49 32.65 4.65
N ASP A 488 6.99 33.01 3.48
CA ASP A 488 6.23 33.67 2.42
C ASP A 488 5.55 32.62 1.52
N VAL A 489 4.34 32.20 1.91
CA VAL A 489 3.54 31.23 1.17
C VAL A 489 2.12 31.75 0.92
N SER A 490 1.56 31.40 -0.23
CA SER A 490 0.17 31.72 -0.58
C SER A 490 -0.78 30.77 0.16
N GLU A 491 -1.84 31.32 0.77
CA GLU A 491 -2.90 30.58 1.46
C GLU A 491 -2.44 29.51 2.48
N PRO A 492 -1.59 29.84 3.48
CA PRO A 492 -1.02 28.87 4.41
C PRO A 492 -2.04 28.12 5.28
N LEU A 493 -3.31 28.52 5.26
CA LEU A 493 -4.35 28.08 6.21
C LEU A 493 -5.50 27.31 5.55
N ALA A 494 -5.40 26.97 4.26
CA ALA A 494 -6.42 26.14 3.61
C ALA A 494 -6.57 24.75 4.28
N PRO A 495 -5.48 24.03 4.64
CA PRO A 495 -5.59 22.76 5.36
C PRO A 495 -6.29 22.93 6.70
N ALA A 496 -5.93 23.97 7.46
CA ALA A 496 -6.52 24.24 8.77
C ALA A 496 -8.03 24.47 8.73
N ARG A 497 -8.51 25.26 7.76
CA ARG A 497 -9.96 25.51 7.60
C ARG A 497 -10.73 24.22 7.33
N ALA A 498 -10.22 23.36 6.44
CA ALA A 498 -10.87 22.09 6.12
C ALA A 498 -10.94 21.15 7.34
N LEU A 499 -9.88 21.08 8.16
CA LEU A 499 -9.90 20.29 9.39
C LEU A 499 -10.83 20.91 10.45
N SER A 500 -10.82 22.24 10.60
CA SER A 500 -11.73 22.97 11.47
C SER A 500 -13.20 22.69 11.14
N ASP A 501 -13.57 22.69 9.85
CA ASP A 501 -14.94 22.40 9.40
C ASP A 501 -15.36 20.96 9.75
N ALA A 502 -14.44 20.00 9.64
CA ALA A 502 -14.69 18.61 10.04
C ALA A 502 -14.92 18.49 11.56
N LEU A 503 -14.04 19.09 12.37
CA LEU A 503 -14.17 19.12 13.82
C LEU A 503 -15.45 19.82 14.28
N GLU A 504 -15.87 20.90 13.60
CA GLU A 504 -17.12 21.60 13.90
C GLU A 504 -18.35 20.71 13.67
N LEU A 505 -18.38 20.00 12.54
CA LEU A 505 -19.45 19.05 12.23
C LEU A 505 -19.55 17.97 13.31
N GLU A 506 -18.41 17.39 13.71
CA GLU A 506 -18.30 16.29 14.66
C GLU A 506 -18.70 16.69 16.08
N TYR A 507 -18.10 17.75 16.63
CA TYR A 507 -18.27 18.12 18.04
C TYR A 507 -19.57 18.87 18.31
N VAL A 508 -20.16 19.53 17.32
CA VAL A 508 -21.31 20.42 17.53
C VAL A 508 -22.59 19.90 16.89
N SER A 509 -22.51 19.31 15.71
CA SER A 509 -23.70 19.06 14.88
C SER A 509 -24.07 17.58 14.76
N ALA A 510 -23.11 16.68 14.88
CA ALA A 510 -23.32 15.24 14.77
C ALA A 510 -24.04 14.66 15.99
N ASP A 511 -24.47 13.40 15.86
CA ASP A 511 -24.91 12.58 16.99
C ASP A 511 -23.87 12.60 18.14
N PRO A 512 -24.26 12.70 19.41
CA PRO A 512 -23.31 12.77 20.52
C PRO A 512 -22.33 11.60 20.59
N TRP A 513 -22.72 10.38 20.22
CA TRP A 513 -21.82 9.23 20.20
C TRP A 513 -20.81 9.33 19.05
N PHE A 514 -21.23 9.87 17.90
CA PHE A 514 -20.32 10.22 16.81
C PHE A 514 -19.28 11.25 17.25
N GLY A 515 -19.72 12.33 17.92
CA GLY A 515 -18.81 13.34 18.47
C GLY A 515 -17.86 12.79 19.54
N ILE A 516 -18.33 11.88 20.39
CA ILE A 516 -17.48 11.17 21.37
C ILE A 516 -16.43 10.33 20.64
N GLY A 517 -16.82 9.52 19.66
CA GLY A 517 -15.87 8.73 18.90
C GLY A 517 -14.79 9.57 18.22
N ALA A 518 -15.18 10.72 17.67
CA ALA A 518 -14.22 11.69 17.13
C ALA A 518 -13.27 12.23 18.21
N SER A 519 -13.79 12.59 19.39
CA SER A 519 -12.95 13.13 20.46
C SER A 519 -11.90 12.15 20.96
N LEU A 520 -12.23 10.86 21.07
CA LEU A 520 -11.25 9.83 21.47
C LEU A 520 -10.00 9.85 20.59
N LEU A 521 -10.15 10.02 19.28
CA LEU A 521 -8.99 10.07 18.39
C LEU A 521 -8.30 11.42 18.35
N VAL A 522 -9.01 12.52 18.62
CA VAL A 522 -8.35 13.83 18.76
C VAL A 522 -7.33 13.79 19.89
N GLU A 523 -7.67 13.21 21.06
CA GLU A 523 -6.74 13.07 22.18
C GLU A 523 -5.57 12.11 21.86
N VAL A 524 -5.87 10.95 21.27
CA VAL A 524 -4.82 9.99 20.86
C VAL A 524 -3.84 10.62 19.88
N PHE A 525 -4.34 11.38 18.91
CA PHE A 525 -3.49 12.08 17.94
C PHE A 525 -2.79 13.30 18.55
N GLY A 526 -3.44 14.04 19.46
CA GLY A 526 -2.86 15.16 20.20
C GLY A 526 -1.57 14.73 20.90
N LYS A 527 -1.66 13.71 21.77
CA LYS A 527 -0.52 13.03 22.40
C LYS A 527 0.62 12.69 21.43
N GLN A 528 0.29 12.04 20.30
CA GLN A 528 1.29 11.62 19.31
C GLN A 528 1.99 12.80 18.66
N VAL A 529 1.21 13.80 18.24
CA VAL A 529 1.69 14.99 17.51
C VAL A 529 2.48 15.90 18.44
N ASP A 530 2.02 16.11 19.67
CA ASP A 530 2.66 17.01 20.62
C ASP A 530 4.01 16.47 21.08
N THR A 531 4.08 15.16 21.33
CA THR A 531 5.36 14.48 21.59
C THR A 531 6.32 14.68 20.42
N PHE A 532 5.85 14.48 19.18
CA PHE A 532 6.68 14.68 17.99
C PHE A 532 7.16 16.14 17.86
N VAL A 533 6.26 17.11 18.05
CA VAL A 533 6.57 18.53 17.91
C VAL A 533 7.57 18.97 18.98
N ALA A 534 7.41 18.51 20.21
CA ALA A 534 8.37 18.75 21.29
C ALA A 534 9.77 18.23 20.92
N GLU A 535 9.88 17.03 20.35
CA GLU A 535 11.14 16.50 19.84
C GLU A 535 11.76 17.37 18.73
N GLN A 536 10.93 17.92 17.84
CA GLN A 536 11.44 18.84 16.79
C GLN A 536 11.95 20.15 17.38
N PHE A 537 11.27 20.71 18.38
CA PHE A 537 11.72 21.93 19.05
C PHE A 537 12.95 21.70 19.95
N ALA A 538 13.14 20.50 20.50
CA ALA A 538 14.35 20.15 21.25
C ALA A 538 15.60 20.08 20.35
N ARG A 539 15.42 19.83 19.04
CA ARG A 539 16.50 19.77 18.04
C ARG A 539 16.95 21.15 17.52
N GLN A 540 16.34 22.25 17.96
CA GLN A 540 16.71 23.63 17.59
C GLN A 540 17.15 24.47 18.80
N LYS A 541 17.76 25.64 18.56
CA LYS A 541 18.29 26.54 19.61
C LYS A 541 17.91 28.02 19.45
N GLN A 542 17.06 28.34 18.48
CA GLN A 542 16.72 29.72 18.11
C GLN A 542 15.48 30.24 18.87
N VAL A 543 14.53 29.35 19.18
CA VAL A 543 13.35 29.67 20.00
C VAL A 543 13.68 29.37 21.47
N ALA A 544 13.42 30.35 22.34
CA ALA A 544 13.74 30.25 23.76
C ALA A 544 12.78 29.31 24.51
N GLY A 545 13.27 28.63 25.54
CA GLY A 545 12.50 27.62 26.29
C GLY A 545 11.24 28.16 26.98
N ASN A 546 11.24 29.42 27.43
CA ASN A 546 10.04 30.06 28.00
C ASN A 546 8.91 30.29 26.98
N THR A 547 9.22 30.25 25.68
CA THR A 547 8.23 30.27 24.60
C THR A 547 7.61 28.88 24.34
N LEU A 548 8.23 27.83 24.87
CA LEU A 548 7.83 26.42 24.66
C LEU A 548 7.00 25.86 25.84
N GLU A 549 6.60 26.69 26.80
CA GLU A 549 5.82 26.27 27.99
C GLU A 549 4.55 25.48 27.63
N TRP A 550 3.89 25.81 26.52
CA TRP A 550 2.75 25.03 26.01
C TRP A 550 3.14 23.57 25.70
N LEU A 551 4.28 23.36 25.06
CA LEU A 551 4.77 22.02 24.71
C LEU A 551 5.15 21.23 25.96
N ASP A 552 5.85 21.85 26.91
CA ASP A 552 6.23 21.20 28.16
C ASP A 552 4.98 20.68 28.90
N LEU A 553 3.91 21.49 28.92
CA LEU A 553 2.63 21.10 29.50
C LEU A 553 1.96 19.94 28.74
N HIS A 554 1.88 20.02 27.41
CA HIS A 554 1.15 19.05 26.59
C HIS A 554 1.85 17.68 26.48
N THR A 555 3.17 17.61 26.69
CA THR A 555 3.84 16.30 26.82
C THR A 555 3.39 15.48 28.04
N VAL A 556 2.77 16.11 29.04
CA VAL A 556 2.25 15.45 30.24
C VAL A 556 0.72 15.35 30.22
N LEU A 557 0.01 16.45 29.91
CA LEU A 557 -1.45 16.48 29.95
C LEU A 557 -2.12 15.56 28.91
N GLU A 558 -1.58 15.48 27.70
CA GLU A 558 -2.14 14.64 26.63
C GLU A 558 -2.05 13.14 26.94
N VAL A 559 -1.13 12.74 27.83
CA VAL A 559 -1.08 11.35 28.33
C VAL A 559 -2.30 11.06 29.19
N ASP A 560 -2.66 11.97 30.08
CA ASP A 560 -3.83 11.84 30.94
C ASP A 560 -5.15 11.90 30.13
N HIS A 561 -5.21 12.72 29.07
CA HIS A 561 -6.41 12.81 28.20
C HIS A 561 -6.56 11.58 27.28
N ALA A 562 -5.45 11.00 26.83
CA ALA A 562 -5.48 9.72 26.11
C ALA A 562 -5.93 8.55 27.01
N ASP A 563 -5.51 8.55 28.29
CA ASP A 563 -5.98 7.56 29.26
C ASP A 563 -7.49 7.72 29.54
N ASP A 564 -7.99 8.96 29.67
CA ASP A 564 -9.43 9.25 29.77
C ASP A 564 -10.19 8.71 28.53
N SER A 565 -9.57 8.71 27.35
CA SER A 565 -10.18 8.18 26.12
C SER A 565 -10.39 6.66 26.18
N ALA A 566 -9.48 5.90 26.79
CA ALA A 566 -9.66 4.48 27.02
C ALA A 566 -10.82 4.22 28.03
N GLU A 567 -10.95 5.06 29.05
CA GLU A 567 -12.06 4.98 30.00
C GLU A 567 -13.42 5.29 29.34
N ILE A 568 -13.49 6.36 28.55
CA ILE A 568 -14.71 6.71 27.79
C ILE A 568 -15.07 5.59 26.82
N ALA A 569 -14.11 5.02 26.09
CA ALA A 569 -14.33 3.92 25.17
C ALA A 569 -14.99 2.70 25.84
N ALA A 570 -14.57 2.36 27.07
CA ALA A 570 -15.14 1.27 27.84
C ALA A 570 -16.59 1.52 28.31
N LEU A 571 -17.02 2.79 28.36
CA LEU A 571 -18.37 3.20 28.76
C LEU A 571 -19.36 3.23 27.58
N ILE A 572 -18.91 3.08 26.34
CA ILE A 572 -19.78 3.13 25.15
C ILE A 572 -20.61 1.83 25.05
N PRO A 573 -21.95 1.90 25.05
CA PRO A 573 -22.80 0.72 24.90
C PRO A 573 -22.69 0.08 23.52
N GLU A 574 -22.81 -1.25 23.45
CA GLU A 574 -22.88 -1.97 22.18
C GLU A 574 -24.12 -1.58 21.35
N GLY A 575 -23.99 -1.72 20.02
CA GLY A 575 -25.08 -1.46 19.08
C GLY A 575 -24.92 -0.11 18.37
N GLU A 576 -26.02 0.62 18.19
CA GLU A 576 -26.03 1.92 17.49
C GLU A 576 -25.06 2.96 18.09
N PRO A 577 -24.91 3.10 19.44
CA PRO A 577 -23.92 4.01 20.01
C PRO A 577 -22.48 3.68 19.60
N GLU A 578 -22.13 2.40 19.62
CA GLU A 578 -20.82 1.90 19.21
C GLU A 578 -20.58 2.14 17.72
N ASP A 579 -21.57 1.87 16.86
CA ASP A 579 -21.46 2.14 15.41
C ASP A 579 -21.26 3.63 15.13
N ALA A 580 -21.98 4.51 15.82
CA ALA A 580 -21.84 5.95 15.69
C ALA A 580 -20.44 6.41 16.15
N ALA A 581 -19.95 5.92 17.29
CA ALA A 581 -18.62 6.25 17.80
C ALA A 581 -17.49 5.75 16.88
N LEU A 582 -17.57 4.51 16.39
CA LEU A 582 -16.61 3.98 15.42
C LEU A 582 -16.59 4.82 14.13
N ALA A 583 -17.78 5.23 13.65
CA ALA A 583 -17.88 6.08 12.47
C ALA A 583 -17.28 7.48 12.69
N GLY A 584 -17.50 8.07 13.87
CA GLY A 584 -16.91 9.36 14.26
C GLY A 584 -15.38 9.30 14.31
N ALA A 585 -14.83 8.27 14.95
CA ALA A 585 -13.41 8.01 15.03
C ALA A 585 -12.78 7.83 13.62
N GLU A 586 -13.35 6.98 12.77
CA GLU A 586 -12.84 6.79 11.40
C GLU A 586 -12.92 8.08 10.56
N HIS A 587 -13.95 8.91 10.78
CA HIS A 587 -14.10 10.18 10.08
C HIS A 587 -12.97 11.16 10.44
N ILE A 588 -12.66 11.35 11.73
CA ILE A 588 -11.58 12.23 12.16
C ILE A 588 -10.19 11.68 11.81
N ALA A 589 -10.01 10.35 11.81
CA ALA A 589 -8.81 9.70 11.30
C ALA A 589 -8.55 10.05 9.83
N ASN A 590 -9.59 10.00 9.00
CA ASN A 590 -9.50 10.36 7.60
C ASN A 590 -9.30 11.89 7.40
N ALA A 591 -10.00 12.73 8.15
CA ALA A 591 -9.82 14.18 8.11
C ALA A 591 -8.38 14.58 8.48
N SER A 592 -7.81 13.95 9.52
CA SER A 592 -6.43 14.14 9.96
C SER A 592 -5.42 13.68 8.89
N ARG A 593 -5.62 12.51 8.27
CA ARG A 593 -4.76 12.05 7.17
C ARG A 593 -4.78 13.01 5.97
N ARG A 594 -5.95 13.54 5.61
CA ARG A 594 -6.08 14.55 4.54
C ARG A 594 -5.39 15.85 4.93
N PHE A 595 -5.60 16.33 6.15
CA PHE A 595 -4.91 17.51 6.68
C PHE A 595 -3.39 17.36 6.53
N PHE A 596 -2.81 16.23 6.97
CA PHE A 596 -1.35 16.03 6.86
C PHE A 596 -0.86 15.78 5.42
N ALA A 597 -1.70 15.26 4.52
CA ALA A 597 -1.39 15.21 3.09
C ALA A 597 -1.33 16.60 2.46
N GLU A 598 -2.25 17.50 2.82
CA GLU A 598 -2.20 18.91 2.36
C GLU A 598 -1.07 19.68 3.02
N MET A 599 -0.81 19.47 4.31
CA MET A 599 0.36 20.04 5.01
C MET A 599 1.66 19.59 4.34
N TYR A 600 1.75 18.34 3.89
CA TYR A 600 2.89 17.87 3.11
C TYR A 600 3.07 18.69 1.83
N ARG A 601 2.00 18.92 1.05
CA ARG A 601 2.09 19.74 -0.17
C ARG A 601 2.48 21.19 0.13
N LEU A 602 1.88 21.78 1.16
CA LEU A 602 2.18 23.15 1.57
C LEU A 602 3.63 23.32 2.03
N THR A 603 4.21 22.30 2.66
CA THR A 603 5.53 22.37 3.29
C THR A 603 6.67 21.93 2.36
N PHE A 604 6.39 21.01 1.43
CA PHE A 604 7.41 20.34 0.62
C PHE A 604 7.14 20.33 -0.89
N GLY A 605 5.98 20.81 -1.32
CA GLY A 605 5.52 20.79 -2.71
C GLY A 605 5.91 22.01 -3.53
#